data_AF-A0A7W1L5Y8-F1
#
_entry.id   AF-A0A7W1L5Y8-F1
#
_cell.length_a   1.000
_cell.length_b   1.000
_cell.length_c   1.000
_cell.angle_alpha   90.00
_cell.angle_beta   90.00
_cell.angle_gamma   90.00
#
_symmetry.space_group_name_H-M   'P 1'
#
loop_
_entity.id
_entity.type
_entity.pdbx_description
1 polymer ?
#
loop_
_entity_poly.entity_id
_entity_poly.type
_entity_poly.pdbx_seq_one_letter_code
_entity_poly.pdbx_strand_id
1 'polypeptide(L)'
;MGDLKVECRAFPLLAAGHQASRPTPEQILKTAWVIPFDQLRMTDIETVGGKNASLGEMINQLRRAGIRVPDGFATTAHAFRQFLAHNGLTERIALRLQSLDTEDLAELVKAGTQIRGWLQAAELPPELEAAIGGAYRTLVDNFGEASFAVRSSATAEDLPDASFAGQQETYLNIKG
;
A
#
# COMPACT_ATOMS: atom_id res chain seq x y z
N MET A 1 -13.35 38.28 15.58
CA MET A 1 -12.08 38.06 16.28
C MET A 1 -12.42 37.34 17.57
N GLY A 2 -12.61 36.02 17.62
CA GLY A 2 -12.01 34.95 16.84
C GLY A 2 -11.25 34.08 17.85
N ASP A 3 -11.99 33.27 18.62
CA ASP A 3 -11.44 32.18 19.43
C ASP A 3 -12.55 31.13 19.64
N LEU A 4 -12.72 30.29 18.62
CA LEU A 4 -13.55 29.10 18.69
C LEU A 4 -12.69 27.96 19.25
N LYS A 5 -12.68 27.80 20.57
CA LYS A 5 -12.19 26.59 21.23
C LYS A 5 -13.28 25.53 21.15
N VAL A 6 -13.10 24.55 20.27
CA VAL A 6 -13.92 23.33 20.28
C VAL A 6 -13.19 22.28 21.12
N GLU A 7 -13.56 22.23 22.39
CA GLU A 7 -13.24 21.13 23.30
C GLU A 7 -14.45 20.20 23.30
N CYS A 8 -14.33 19.04 22.65
CA CYS A 8 -15.40 18.05 22.60
C CYS A 8 -15.05 16.89 23.54
N ARG A 9 -15.62 16.93 24.75
CA ARG A 9 -15.73 15.76 25.64
C ARG A 9 -17.17 15.63 26.11
N ALA A 10 -17.81 14.56 25.65
CA ALA A 10 -18.92 13.91 26.34
C ALA A 10 -18.95 12.42 25.96
N PHE A 11 -18.37 11.58 26.81
CA PHE A 11 -18.85 10.22 27.13
C PHE A 11 -19.71 10.41 28.40
N PRO A 12 -20.94 9.88 28.53
CA PRO A 12 -21.12 8.42 28.70
C PRO A 12 -22.49 7.82 28.30
N LEU A 13 -22.56 6.51 28.02
CA LEU A 13 -23.40 5.55 28.76
C LEU A 13 -23.01 4.10 28.45
N LEU A 14 -23.24 3.22 29.43
CA LEU A 14 -22.70 1.88 29.61
C LEU A 14 -23.08 0.86 28.52
N ALA A 15 -22.08 0.11 28.03
CA ALA A 15 -22.17 -1.32 27.80
C ALA A 15 -20.79 -1.98 28.01
N ALA A 16 -20.81 -3.13 28.68
CA ALA A 16 -19.71 -3.93 29.22
C ALA A 16 -18.35 -3.93 28.47
N GLY A 17 -17.28 -3.64 29.20
CA GLY A 17 -16.16 -4.58 29.36
C GLY A 17 -15.38 -5.06 28.13
N HIS A 18 -14.85 -4.16 27.32
CA HIS A 18 -13.60 -4.42 26.60
C HIS A 18 -12.81 -3.10 26.50
N GLN A 19 -11.78 -2.94 27.32
CA GLN A 19 -10.79 -1.90 27.08
C GLN A 19 -10.07 -2.28 25.78
N ALA A 20 -10.47 -1.69 24.65
CA ALA A 20 -9.70 -1.79 23.43
C ALA A 20 -8.34 -1.13 23.69
N SER A 21 -7.32 -1.94 23.97
CA SER A 21 -5.95 -1.50 24.16
C SER A 21 -5.51 -0.71 22.93
N ARG A 22 -4.83 0.44 23.13
CA ARG A 22 -4.27 1.22 22.02
C ARG A 22 -3.41 0.30 21.13
N PRO A 23 -3.58 0.34 19.80
CA PRO A 23 -2.81 -0.50 18.91
C PRO A 23 -1.31 -0.20 19.06
N THR A 24 -0.50 -1.24 19.08
CA THR A 24 0.97 -1.14 19.06
C THR A 24 1.45 -0.52 17.74
N PRO A 25 2.67 0.05 17.69
CA PRO A 25 3.23 0.58 16.45
C PRO A 25 3.20 -0.43 15.29
N GLU A 26 3.45 -1.71 15.58
CA GLU A 26 3.37 -2.80 14.61
C GLU A 26 1.92 -3.00 14.08
N GLN A 27 0.92 -2.92 14.97
CA GLN A 27 -0.49 -3.01 14.57
C GLN A 27 -0.95 -1.81 13.75
N ILE A 28 -0.42 -0.62 14.03
CA ILE A 28 -0.71 0.60 13.25
C ILE A 28 -0.20 0.43 11.82
N LEU A 29 1.02 -0.10 11.63
CA LEU A 29 1.60 -0.34 10.31
C LEU A 29 0.78 -1.36 9.49
N LYS A 30 0.23 -2.40 10.12
CA LYS A 30 -0.62 -3.40 9.45
C LYS A 30 -1.94 -2.83 8.93
N THR A 31 -2.38 -1.68 9.44
CA THR A 31 -3.58 -0.96 8.99
C THR A 31 -3.29 0.36 8.28
N ALA A 32 -2.02 0.74 8.13
CA ALA A 32 -1.64 1.96 7.47
C ALA A 32 -1.98 1.87 5.98
N TRP A 33 -2.39 2.98 5.37
CA TRP A 33 -2.62 3.06 3.93
C TRP A 33 -1.31 3.21 3.16
N VAL A 34 -0.42 4.03 3.71
CA VAL A 34 0.89 4.38 3.16
C VAL A 34 1.91 4.40 4.29
N ILE A 35 3.14 3.93 4.02
CA ILE A 35 4.25 3.92 4.98
C ILE A 35 5.49 4.55 4.31
N PRO A 36 6.13 5.58 4.93
CA PRO A 36 7.40 6.11 4.46
C PRO A 36 8.52 5.08 4.49
N PHE A 37 9.44 5.11 3.53
CA PHE A 37 10.47 4.06 3.42
C PHE A 37 11.41 4.00 4.63
N ASP A 38 11.69 5.11 5.30
CA ASP A 38 12.55 5.12 6.48
C ASP A 38 11.94 4.42 7.71
N GLN A 39 10.63 4.20 7.70
CA GLN A 39 9.90 3.44 8.73
C GLN A 39 9.84 1.94 8.42
N LEU A 40 10.17 1.51 7.20
CA LEU A 40 10.13 0.10 6.80
C LEU A 40 11.35 -0.67 7.27
N ARG A 41 11.14 -1.97 7.55
CA ARG A 41 12.15 -2.96 7.92
C ARG A 41 11.93 -4.26 7.14
N MET A 42 12.91 -5.16 7.17
CA MET A 42 12.76 -6.51 6.61
C MET A 42 11.63 -7.33 7.23
N THR A 43 11.16 -6.97 8.42
CA THR A 43 9.99 -7.62 9.06
C THR A 43 8.65 -7.24 8.41
N ASP A 44 8.62 -6.24 7.52
CA ASP A 44 7.39 -5.69 6.96
C ASP A 44 7.02 -6.26 5.59
N ILE A 45 7.64 -7.37 5.16
CA ILE A 45 7.40 -8.01 3.85
C ILE A 45 5.92 -8.31 3.62
N GLU A 46 5.20 -8.80 4.62
CA GLU A 46 3.76 -9.08 4.50
C GLU A 46 2.90 -7.82 4.33
N THR A 47 3.42 -6.66 4.74
CA THR A 47 2.73 -5.38 4.70
C THR A 47 2.99 -4.64 3.38
N VAL A 48 4.22 -4.65 2.88
CA VAL A 48 4.63 -3.80 1.73
C VAL A 48 5.35 -4.55 0.60
N GLY A 49 5.59 -5.85 0.75
CA GLY A 49 6.35 -6.66 -0.18
C GLY A 49 7.86 -6.59 -0.01
N GLY A 50 8.55 -7.58 -0.59
CA GLY A 50 9.99 -7.81 -0.42
C GLY A 50 10.86 -6.63 -0.87
N LYS A 51 10.49 -5.98 -1.96
CA LYS A 51 11.25 -4.86 -2.54
C LYS A 51 11.21 -3.62 -1.67
N ASN A 52 10.02 -3.25 -1.20
CA ASN A 52 9.86 -2.10 -0.32
C ASN A 52 10.51 -2.33 1.04
N ALA A 53 10.36 -3.54 1.61
CA ALA A 53 11.01 -3.92 2.87
C ALA A 53 12.55 -3.86 2.75
N SER A 54 13.11 -4.40 1.65
CA SER A 54 14.54 -4.34 1.36
C SER A 54 15.05 -2.91 1.14
N LEU A 55 14.28 -2.07 0.44
CA LEU A 55 14.63 -0.66 0.24
C LEU A 55 14.64 0.12 1.55
N GLY A 56 13.65 -0.10 2.41
CA GLY A 56 13.61 0.49 3.75
C GLY A 56 14.79 0.08 4.62
N GLU A 57 15.15 -1.21 4.61
CA GLU A 57 16.33 -1.71 5.32
C GLU A 57 17.62 -1.04 4.81
N MET A 58 17.79 -0.95 3.49
CA MET A 58 18.92 -0.26 2.88
C MET A 58 18.99 1.21 3.29
N ILE A 59 17.88 1.94 3.27
CA ILE A 59 17.83 3.34 3.71
C ILE A 59 18.32 3.47 5.16
N ASN A 60 17.84 2.60 6.05
CA ASN A 60 18.18 2.65 7.47
C ASN A 60 19.66 2.30 7.74
N GLN A 61 20.19 1.30 7.04
CA GLN A 61 21.58 0.88 7.21
C GLN A 61 22.57 1.83 6.53
N LEU A 62 22.31 2.22 5.29
CA LEU A 62 23.24 2.99 4.45
C LEU A 62 23.29 4.47 4.80
N ARG A 63 22.21 5.05 5.37
CA ARG A 63 22.25 6.43 5.91
C ARG A 63 23.37 6.60 6.94
N ARG A 64 23.64 5.58 7.77
CA ARG A 64 24.73 5.61 8.76
C ARG A 64 26.13 5.61 8.12
N ALA A 65 26.24 5.08 6.90
CA ALA A 65 27.47 5.08 6.11
C ALA A 65 27.60 6.32 5.21
N GLY A 66 26.70 7.31 5.31
CA GLY A 66 26.70 8.52 4.50
C GLY A 66 26.26 8.30 3.05
N ILE A 67 25.76 7.12 2.71
CA ILE A 67 25.25 6.80 1.36
C ILE A 67 23.80 7.26 1.28
N ARG A 68 23.50 8.08 0.26
CA ARG A 68 22.14 8.59 0.02
C ARG A 68 21.38 7.64 -0.89
N VAL A 69 20.29 7.10 -0.37
CA VAL A 69 19.28 6.35 -1.13
C VAL A 69 18.07 7.28 -1.33
N PRO A 70 17.45 7.32 -2.53
CA PRO A 70 16.24 8.11 -2.77
C PRO A 70 15.12 7.75 -1.78
N ASP A 71 14.47 8.78 -1.24
CA ASP A 71 13.35 8.60 -0.31
C ASP A 71 12.03 8.36 -1.06
N GLY A 72 11.01 7.93 -0.33
CA GLY A 72 9.71 7.60 -0.89
C GLY A 72 8.75 6.97 0.11
N PHE A 73 7.69 6.37 -0.40
CA PHE A 73 6.70 5.67 0.41
C PHE A 73 6.16 4.43 -0.32
N ALA A 74 5.65 3.49 0.46
CA ALA A 74 4.96 2.29 -0.03
C ALA A 74 3.47 2.38 0.31
N THR A 75 2.60 2.00 -0.63
CA THR A 75 1.23 1.57 -0.28
C THR A 75 1.29 0.18 0.33
N THR A 76 0.32 -0.15 1.19
CA THR A 76 0.32 -1.42 1.91
C THR A 76 -0.63 -2.45 1.27
N ALA A 77 -0.42 -3.72 1.61
CA ALA A 77 -1.36 -4.79 1.29
C ALA A 77 -2.74 -4.55 1.93
N HIS A 78 -2.80 -3.84 3.06
CA HIS A 78 -4.06 -3.38 3.65
C HIS A 78 -4.77 -2.39 2.73
N ALA A 79 -4.08 -1.38 2.23
CA ALA A 79 -4.64 -0.41 1.28
C ALA A 79 -5.19 -1.09 0.03
N PHE A 80 -4.46 -2.07 -0.52
CA PHE A 80 -4.92 -2.83 -1.68
C PHE A 80 -6.19 -3.65 -1.38
N ARG A 81 -6.26 -4.33 -0.23
CA ARG A 81 -7.48 -5.05 0.19
C ARG A 81 -8.67 -4.12 0.36
N GLN A 82 -8.47 -2.95 0.95
CA GLN A 82 -9.53 -1.95 1.10
C GLN A 82 -9.97 -1.36 -0.25
N PHE A 83 -9.04 -1.13 -1.18
CA PHE A 83 -9.35 -0.72 -2.54
C PHE A 83 -10.25 -1.75 -3.25
N LEU A 84 -9.93 -3.05 -3.15
CA LEU A 84 -10.78 -4.10 -3.72
C LEU A 84 -12.16 -4.15 -3.06
N ALA A 85 -12.22 -4.03 -1.73
CA ALA A 85 -13.48 -4.05 -0.98
C ALA A 85 -14.37 -2.84 -1.30
N HIS A 86 -13.80 -1.64 -1.36
CA HIS A 86 -14.51 -0.41 -1.71
C HIS A 86 -15.21 -0.51 -3.07
N ASN A 87 -14.58 -1.20 -4.03
CA ASN A 87 -15.09 -1.37 -5.39
C ASN A 87 -15.91 -2.66 -5.59
N GLY A 88 -16.17 -3.44 -4.53
CA GLY A 88 -16.85 -4.74 -4.63
C GLY A 88 -16.12 -5.74 -5.54
N LEU A 89 -14.80 -5.60 -5.68
CA LEU A 89 -13.99 -6.40 -6.60
C LEU A 89 -13.54 -7.72 -5.97
N THR A 90 -13.44 -7.82 -4.65
CA THR A 90 -12.98 -9.02 -3.97
C THR A 90 -13.81 -10.24 -4.38
N GLU A 91 -15.12 -10.18 -4.19
CA GLU A 91 -16.04 -11.26 -4.51
C GLU A 91 -16.15 -11.46 -6.03
N ARG A 92 -16.17 -10.36 -6.79
CA ARG A 92 -16.28 -10.40 -8.26
C ARG A 92 -15.08 -11.11 -8.91
N ILE A 93 -13.87 -10.83 -8.43
CA ILE A 93 -12.64 -11.48 -8.89
C ILE A 93 -12.66 -12.95 -8.47
N ALA A 94 -12.99 -13.25 -7.21
CA ALA A 94 -13.06 -14.63 -6.72
C ALA A 94 -14.03 -15.48 -7.56
N LEU A 95 -15.22 -14.96 -7.87
CA LEU A 95 -16.20 -15.63 -8.74
C LEU A 95 -15.67 -15.83 -10.15
N ARG A 96 -14.95 -14.87 -10.72
CA ARG A 96 -14.36 -15.00 -12.07
C ARG A 96 -13.29 -16.08 -12.13
N LEU A 97 -12.56 -16.27 -11.04
CA LEU A 97 -11.48 -17.25 -10.93
C LEU A 97 -11.95 -18.64 -10.50
N GLN A 98 -13.13 -18.77 -9.88
CA GLN A 98 -13.63 -20.02 -9.29
C GLN A 98 -13.68 -21.20 -10.27
N SER A 99 -14.07 -20.95 -11.52
CA SER A 99 -14.19 -21.97 -12.57
C SER A 99 -13.14 -21.85 -13.66
N LEU A 100 -12.05 -21.12 -13.40
CA LEU A 100 -11.00 -20.89 -14.39
C LEU A 100 -10.13 -22.15 -14.51
N ASP A 101 -10.07 -22.71 -15.71
CA ASP A 101 -9.09 -23.73 -16.05
C ASP A 101 -7.73 -23.07 -16.29
N THR A 102 -6.72 -23.49 -15.52
CA THR A 102 -5.36 -22.94 -15.61
C THR A 102 -4.55 -23.49 -16.78
N GLU A 103 -5.03 -24.57 -17.42
CA GLU A 103 -4.38 -25.14 -18.60
C GLU A 103 -4.94 -24.53 -19.91
N ASP A 104 -6.09 -23.83 -19.83
CA ASP A 104 -6.65 -23.09 -20.96
C ASP A 104 -6.07 -21.68 -21.04
N LEU A 105 -5.04 -21.52 -21.88
CA LEU A 105 -4.38 -20.23 -22.11
C LEU A 105 -5.34 -19.14 -22.60
N ALA A 106 -6.35 -19.48 -23.42
CA ALA A 106 -7.29 -18.50 -23.95
C ALA A 106 -8.21 -17.97 -22.85
N GLU A 107 -8.71 -18.86 -21.98
CA GLU A 107 -9.50 -18.45 -20.82
C GLU A 107 -8.67 -17.69 -19.78
N LEU A 108 -7.40 -18.05 -19.55
CA LEU A 108 -6.48 -17.27 -18.72
C LEU A 108 -6.32 -15.83 -19.22
N VAL A 109 -6.06 -15.65 -20.52
CA VAL A 109 -5.90 -14.32 -21.14
C VAL A 109 -7.18 -13.50 -21.00
N LYS A 110 -8.33 -14.12 -21.23
CA LYS A 110 -9.65 -13.48 -21.11
C LYS A 110 -9.96 -13.09 -19.67
N ALA A 111 -9.72 -13.97 -18.70
CA ALA A 111 -9.90 -13.70 -17.28
C ALA A 111 -9.00 -12.55 -16.82
N GLY A 112 -7.71 -12.60 -17.14
CA GLY A 112 -6.75 -11.55 -16.79
C GLY A 112 -7.10 -10.19 -17.40
N THR A 113 -7.56 -10.17 -18.66
CA THR A 113 -7.99 -8.93 -19.33
C THR A 113 -9.23 -8.33 -18.67
N GLN A 114 -10.22 -9.17 -18.32
CA GLN A 114 -11.41 -8.70 -17.61
C GLN A 114 -11.09 -8.14 -16.22
N ILE A 115 -10.27 -8.85 -15.45
CA ILE A 115 -9.88 -8.42 -14.10
C ILE A 115 -9.07 -7.12 -14.15
N ARG A 116 -8.10 -7.00 -15.06
CA ARG A 116 -7.36 -5.74 -15.27
C ARG A 116 -8.28 -4.59 -15.65
N GLY A 117 -9.26 -4.83 -16.52
CA GLY A 117 -10.27 -3.82 -16.87
C GLY A 117 -11.07 -3.35 -15.66
N TRP A 118 -11.44 -4.25 -14.74
CA TRP A 118 -12.12 -3.87 -13.51
C TRP A 118 -11.24 -3.05 -12.57
N LEU A 119 -9.96 -3.41 -12.44
CA LEU A 119 -9.00 -2.67 -11.61
C LEU A 119 -8.73 -1.26 -12.18
N GLN A 120 -8.67 -1.12 -13.50
CA GLN A 120 -8.45 0.17 -14.17
C GLN A 120 -9.64 1.12 -14.07
N ALA A 121 -10.87 0.58 -14.03
CA ALA A 121 -12.10 1.36 -13.91
C ALA A 121 -12.51 1.65 -12.45
N ALA A 122 -11.82 1.06 -11.48
CA ALA A 122 -12.13 1.21 -10.07
C ALA A 122 -11.66 2.55 -9.52
N GLU A 123 -12.43 3.08 -8.56
CA GLU A 123 -12.14 4.35 -7.90
C GLU A 123 -11.23 4.12 -6.69
N LEU A 124 -10.31 5.07 -6.44
CA LEU A 124 -9.50 5.03 -5.23
C LEU A 124 -10.36 5.41 -4.01
N PRO A 125 -10.32 4.64 -2.91
CA PRO A 125 -10.92 5.06 -1.65
C PRO A 125 -10.40 6.45 -1.25
N PRO A 126 -11.27 7.37 -0.77
CA PRO A 126 -10.86 8.71 -0.38
C PRO A 126 -9.72 8.73 0.65
N GLU A 127 -9.69 7.76 1.56
CA GLU A 127 -8.63 7.60 2.56
C GLU A 127 -7.28 7.24 1.93
N LEU A 128 -7.29 6.37 0.92
CA LEU A 128 -6.08 6.00 0.18
C LEU A 128 -5.57 7.18 -0.65
N GLU A 129 -6.46 7.87 -1.36
CA GLU A 129 -6.12 9.07 -2.12
C GLU A 129 -5.52 10.16 -1.22
N ALA A 130 -6.16 10.45 -0.09
CA ALA A 130 -5.66 11.41 0.88
C ALA A 130 -4.30 11.02 1.45
N ALA A 131 -4.08 9.73 1.76
CA ALA A 131 -2.81 9.23 2.27
C ALA A 131 -1.68 9.35 1.24
N ILE A 132 -1.94 8.98 -0.02
CA ILE A 132 -0.97 9.13 -1.12
C ILE A 132 -0.67 10.61 -1.35
N GLY A 133 -1.69 11.46 -1.43
CA GLY A 133 -1.52 12.90 -1.62
C GLY A 133 -0.76 13.56 -0.46
N GLY A 134 -0.97 13.10 0.77
CA GLY A 134 -0.20 13.53 1.94
C GLY A 134 1.29 13.18 1.83
N ALA A 135 1.59 11.91 1.55
CA ALA A 135 2.96 11.44 1.40
C ALA A 135 3.67 12.09 0.20
N TYR A 136 2.96 12.28 -0.90
CA TYR A 136 3.45 13.01 -2.07
C TYR A 136 3.86 14.44 -1.74
N ARG A 137 2.98 15.21 -1.06
CA ARG A 137 3.29 16.58 -0.65
C ARG A 137 4.51 16.64 0.26
N THR A 138 4.64 15.73 1.22
CA THR A 138 5.83 15.65 2.08
C THR A 138 7.12 15.44 1.28
N LEU A 139 7.11 14.62 0.22
CA LEU A 139 8.28 14.45 -0.64
C LEU A 139 8.60 15.72 -1.42
N VAL A 140 7.59 16.37 -2.02
CA VAL A 140 7.78 17.62 -2.77
C VAL A 140 8.29 18.74 -1.86
N ASP A 141 7.76 18.86 -0.65
CA ASP A 141 8.21 19.88 0.32
C ASP A 141 9.67 19.66 0.75
N ASN A 142 10.11 18.40 0.84
CA ASN A 142 11.48 18.04 1.27
C ASN A 142 12.51 18.12 0.14
N PHE A 143 12.12 17.84 -1.12
CA PHE A 143 13.06 17.66 -2.23
C PHE A 143 12.82 18.61 -3.42
N GLY A 144 11.75 19.41 -3.39
CA GLY A 144 11.34 20.28 -4.50
C GLY A 144 10.63 19.51 -5.62
N GLU A 145 10.48 20.15 -6.78
CA GLU A 145 9.95 19.48 -7.97
C GLU A 145 10.84 18.31 -8.37
N ALA A 146 10.28 17.10 -8.28
CA ALA A 146 10.94 15.86 -8.63
C ALA A 146 10.08 15.04 -9.60
N SER A 147 10.69 14.04 -10.22
CA SER A 147 9.95 12.97 -10.87
C SER A 147 10.08 11.67 -10.08
N PHE A 148 9.05 10.83 -10.19
CA PHE A 148 8.88 9.66 -9.34
C PHE A 148 8.93 8.38 -10.16
N ALA A 149 9.41 7.32 -9.52
CA ALA A 149 9.31 5.96 -10.03
C ALA A 149 8.20 5.22 -9.26
N VAL A 150 7.23 4.66 -9.97
CA VAL A 150 6.18 3.82 -9.41
C VAL A 150 6.49 2.37 -9.75
N ARG A 151 6.67 1.53 -8.73
CA ARG A 151 7.14 0.14 -8.89
C ARG A 151 6.25 -0.82 -8.12
N SER A 152 5.97 -1.98 -8.69
CA SER A 152 5.31 -3.06 -7.96
C SER A 152 6.23 -3.66 -6.89
N SER A 153 5.64 -4.05 -5.77
CA SER A 153 6.27 -4.82 -4.69
C SER A 153 5.20 -5.74 -4.09
N ALA A 154 5.21 -7.00 -4.47
CA ALA A 154 4.29 -8.01 -3.96
C ALA A 154 4.85 -8.74 -2.72
N THR A 155 3.94 -9.27 -1.89
CA THR A 155 4.26 -9.92 -0.61
C THR A 155 4.85 -11.32 -0.74
N ALA A 156 4.73 -11.94 -1.92
CA ALA A 156 5.16 -13.32 -2.17
C ALA A 156 6.38 -13.43 -3.09
N GLU A 157 7.07 -12.31 -3.41
CA GLU A 157 8.18 -12.28 -4.37
C GLU A 157 9.44 -13.03 -3.89
N ASP A 158 9.55 -13.31 -2.59
CA ASP A 158 10.73 -13.93 -1.96
C ASP A 158 10.54 -15.41 -1.60
N LEU A 159 9.54 -16.10 -2.19
CA LEU A 159 9.43 -17.56 -2.04
C LEU A 159 10.54 -18.26 -2.85
N PRO A 160 11.30 -19.22 -2.26
CA PRO A 160 12.45 -19.87 -2.91
C PRO A 160 12.13 -20.50 -4.27
N ASP A 161 10.88 -20.92 -4.47
CA ASP A 161 10.40 -21.64 -5.66
C ASP A 161 9.61 -20.77 -6.64
N ALA A 162 9.51 -19.45 -6.42
CA ALA A 162 8.71 -18.55 -7.25
C ALA A 162 9.58 -17.48 -7.94
N SER A 163 9.57 -17.45 -9.27
CA SER A 163 10.19 -16.39 -10.08
C SER A 163 9.13 -15.53 -10.74
N PHE A 164 9.14 -14.24 -10.42
CA PHE A 164 8.23 -13.23 -10.98
C PHE A 164 8.92 -12.33 -12.01
N ALA A 165 10.04 -12.79 -12.59
CA ALA A 165 10.81 -12.02 -13.58
C ALA A 165 9.94 -11.68 -14.80
N GLY A 166 9.87 -10.39 -15.16
CA GLY A 166 9.09 -9.91 -16.31
C GLY A 166 7.59 -9.74 -16.07
N GLN A 167 7.06 -10.07 -14.88
CA GLN A 167 5.64 -9.88 -14.53
C GLN A 167 5.34 -8.55 -13.82
N GLN A 168 6.37 -7.73 -13.64
CA GLN A 168 6.33 -6.55 -12.78
C GLN A 168 6.38 -5.27 -13.57
N GLU A 169 5.43 -4.38 -13.31
CA GLU A 169 5.35 -3.07 -13.96
C GLU A 169 6.21 -2.05 -13.20
N THR A 170 6.91 -1.21 -13.96
CA THR A 170 7.65 -0.07 -13.44
C THR A 170 7.40 1.11 -14.35
N TYR A 171 6.92 2.20 -13.77
CA TYR A 171 6.71 3.47 -14.44
C TYR A 171 7.75 4.45 -13.94
N LEU A 172 8.46 5.09 -14.87
CA LEU A 172 9.56 6.01 -14.57
C LEU A 172 9.20 7.42 -15.01
N ASN A 173 9.82 8.40 -14.35
CA ASN A 173 9.68 9.82 -14.68
C ASN A 173 8.24 10.34 -14.61
N ILE A 174 7.46 9.82 -13.65
CA ILE A 174 6.09 10.26 -13.40
C ILE A 174 6.14 11.61 -12.68
N LYS A 175 5.28 12.54 -13.12
CA LYS A 175 5.08 13.87 -12.51
C LYS A 175 3.59 14.03 -12.21
N GLY A 176 3.25 14.67 -11.09
CA GLY A 176 1.88 14.82 -10.61
C GLY A 176 1.65 16.15 -9.92
#